data_AF-A0A7C3B3W0-F1
#
_entry.id   AF-A0A7C3B3W0-F1
#
_cell.length_a   1.000
_cell.length_b   1.000
_cell.length_c   1.000
_cell.angle_alpha   90.00
_cell.angle_beta   90.00
_cell.angle_gamma   90.00
#
_symmetry.space_group_name_H-M   'P 1'
#
loop_
_entity.id
_entity.type
_entity.pdbx_description
1 polymer ?
#
loop_
_entity_poly.entity_id
_entity_poly.type
_entity_poly.pdbx_seq_one_letter_code
_entity_poly.pdbx_strand_id
1 'polypeptide(L)'
;MLLATAIIVAVSIIGLVILVLCPNNYERQLNAGLPNNINKLFEFGPVFGLNFIEYSIRGYSIPILAVLLIAILISLQTETPFIGFKETIIFGFVTIFISYLIIVANILPSLYALRAYPDARGLMPATFIIIVTFFIIGLCVGWLFREKIYRFEYLSDALQILLILILAIYFVHAGIKVFSEYPEYHERASLWDTRHAYILEKIKQGEKEILVPAIDSFYLTIELQPEPDYWVNRCAALWYGVDQIIADE
;
A
#
# COMPACT_ATOMS: atom_id res chain seq x y z
N MET A 1 -26.82 15.25 0.24
CA MET A 1 -25.90 14.59 -0.70
C MET A 1 -25.10 15.59 -1.53
N LEU A 2 -25.74 16.51 -2.29
CA LEU A 2 -25.05 17.51 -3.13
C LEU A 2 -24.01 18.39 -2.41
N LEU A 3 -24.32 18.89 -1.19
CA LEU A 3 -23.39 19.70 -0.42
C LEU A 3 -22.11 18.94 -0.02
N ALA A 4 -22.25 17.68 0.38
CA ALA A 4 -21.10 16.84 0.75
C ALA A 4 -20.21 16.56 -0.47
N THR A 5 -20.81 16.26 -1.63
CA THR A 5 -20.07 16.06 -2.87
C THR A 5 -19.33 17.33 -3.30
N ALA A 6 -19.98 18.50 -3.20
CA ALA A 6 -19.36 19.78 -3.53
C ALA A 6 -18.16 20.10 -2.61
N ILE A 7 -18.29 19.81 -1.31
CA ILE A 7 -17.19 19.99 -0.35
C ILE A 7 -16.01 19.06 -0.69
N ILE A 8 -16.28 17.79 -0.97
CA ILE A 8 -15.23 16.81 -1.34
C ILE A 8 -14.48 17.30 -2.58
N VAL A 9 -15.20 17.70 -3.64
CA VAL A 9 -14.59 18.19 -4.88
C VAL A 9 -13.77 19.46 -4.63
N ALA A 10 -14.31 20.42 -3.87
CA ALA A 10 -13.60 21.65 -3.55
C ALA A 10 -12.29 21.37 -2.78
N VAL A 11 -12.33 20.50 -1.77
CA VAL A 11 -11.14 20.11 -0.99
C VAL A 11 -10.14 19.37 -1.87
N SER A 12 -10.58 18.47 -2.75
CA SER A 12 -9.69 17.78 -3.69
C SER A 12 -9.00 18.75 -4.66
N ILE A 13 -9.71 19.75 -5.18
CA ILE A 13 -9.13 20.79 -6.05
C ILE A 13 -8.11 21.62 -5.28
N ILE A 14 -8.44 22.07 -4.07
CA ILE A 14 -7.50 22.82 -3.21
C ILE A 14 -6.25 21.99 -2.94
N GLY A 15 -6.39 20.71 -2.59
CA GLY A 15 -5.27 19.80 -2.39
C GLY A 15 -4.39 19.68 -3.65
N LEU A 16 -5.01 19.62 -4.83
CA LEU A 16 -4.28 19.57 -6.10
C LEU A 16 -3.52 20.87 -6.38
N VAL A 17 -4.12 22.03 -6.10
CA VAL A 17 -3.45 23.33 -6.23
C VAL A 17 -2.25 23.43 -5.28
N ILE A 18 -2.42 23.04 -4.01
CA ILE A 18 -1.32 22.99 -3.04
C ILE A 18 -0.19 22.08 -3.53
N LEU A 19 -0.54 20.91 -4.06
CA LEU A 19 0.44 19.95 -4.58
C LEU A 19 1.20 20.54 -5.76
N VAL A 20 0.53 21.25 -6.68
CA VAL A 20 1.18 21.93 -7.82
C VAL A 20 2.11 23.05 -7.36
N LEU A 21 1.71 23.83 -6.35
CA LEU A 21 2.47 24.97 -5.84
C LEU A 21 3.55 24.58 -4.81
N CYS A 22 3.64 23.31 -4.44
CA CYS A 22 4.61 22.84 -3.46
C CYS A 22 6.05 23.12 -3.93
N PRO A 23 6.88 23.86 -3.15
CA PRO A 23 8.24 24.23 -3.56
C PRO A 23 9.12 22.99 -3.81
N ASN A 24 8.82 21.88 -3.16
CA ASN A 24 9.52 20.61 -3.35
C ASN A 24 9.32 20.03 -4.78
N ASN A 25 8.37 20.53 -5.56
CA ASN A 25 8.26 20.18 -6.98
C ASN A 25 9.45 20.66 -7.80
N TYR A 26 10.08 21.78 -7.41
CA TYR A 26 11.27 22.29 -8.09
C TYR A 26 12.46 21.36 -7.87
N GLU A 27 12.76 21.04 -6.60
CA GLU A 27 13.77 20.06 -6.21
C GLU A 27 13.53 18.69 -6.86
N ARG A 28 12.27 18.24 -6.89
CA ARG A 28 11.91 16.99 -7.58
C ARG A 28 12.20 17.07 -9.07
N GLN A 29 11.89 18.18 -9.75
CA GLN A 29 12.13 18.32 -11.18
C GLN A 29 13.61 18.38 -11.54
N LEU A 30 14.44 18.94 -10.65
CA LEU A 30 15.90 18.91 -10.80
C LEU A 30 16.44 17.47 -10.71
N ASN A 31 15.93 16.67 -9.77
CA ASN A 31 16.43 15.31 -9.51
C ASN A 31 15.81 14.22 -10.40
N ALA A 32 14.50 14.31 -10.70
CA ALA A 32 13.73 13.30 -11.44
C ALA A 32 13.33 13.74 -12.86
N GLY A 33 13.67 14.97 -13.25
CA GLY A 33 13.28 15.56 -14.52
C GLY A 33 11.86 16.13 -14.53
N LEU A 34 11.46 16.68 -15.69
CA LEU A 34 10.13 17.26 -15.88
C LEU A 34 9.02 16.20 -15.63
N PRO A 35 7.79 16.58 -15.26
CA PRO A 35 6.70 15.62 -15.16
C PRO A 35 6.36 14.93 -16.50
N ASN A 36 5.57 13.87 -16.45
CA ASN A 36 5.02 13.24 -17.66
C ASN A 36 3.90 14.10 -18.27
N ASN A 37 3.80 14.08 -19.61
CA ASN A 37 2.70 14.73 -20.32
C ASN A 37 1.37 14.02 -20.04
N ILE A 38 0.27 14.77 -20.05
CA ILE A 38 -1.10 14.26 -19.82
C ILE A 38 -1.43 13.08 -20.74
N ASN A 39 -0.99 13.12 -22.00
CA ASN A 39 -1.21 12.01 -22.95
C ASN A 39 -0.58 10.69 -22.47
N LYS A 40 0.63 10.74 -21.90
CA LYS A 40 1.29 9.55 -21.34
C LYS A 40 0.56 9.02 -20.11
N LEU A 41 -0.12 9.89 -19.35
CA LEU A 41 -0.92 9.46 -18.21
C LEU A 41 -2.14 8.63 -18.65
N PHE A 42 -2.83 9.06 -19.71
CA PHE A 42 -3.94 8.32 -20.29
C PHE A 42 -3.50 7.04 -21.00
N GLU A 43 -2.28 7.01 -21.54
CA GLU A 43 -1.71 5.82 -22.18
C GLU A 43 -1.28 4.77 -21.15
N PHE A 44 -0.42 5.15 -20.18
CA PHE A 44 0.17 4.19 -19.25
C PHE A 44 -0.66 3.92 -18.01
N GLY A 45 -1.48 4.89 -17.55
CA GLY A 45 -2.29 4.74 -16.33
C GLY A 45 -3.20 3.51 -16.37
N PRO A 46 -4.05 3.34 -17.41
CA PRO A 46 -4.91 2.17 -17.56
C PRO A 46 -4.15 0.84 -17.61
N VAL A 47 -3.01 0.82 -18.33
CA VAL A 47 -2.15 -0.37 -18.46
C VAL A 47 -1.54 -0.75 -17.11
N PHE A 48 -1.01 0.22 -16.38
CA PHE A 48 -0.45 0.01 -15.05
C PHE A 48 -1.50 -0.41 -14.03
N GLY A 49 -2.72 0.14 -14.13
CA GLY A 49 -3.85 -0.32 -13.31
C GLY A 49 -4.22 -1.78 -13.56
N LEU A 50 -4.24 -2.21 -14.83
CA LEU A 50 -4.49 -3.62 -15.16
C LEU A 50 -3.36 -4.53 -14.70
N ASN A 51 -2.11 -4.14 -14.94
CA ASN A 51 -0.94 -4.89 -14.47
C ASN A 51 -0.93 -5.03 -12.95
N PHE A 52 -1.30 -3.96 -12.22
CA PHE A 52 -1.47 -4.01 -10.78
C PHE A 52 -2.50 -5.05 -10.36
N ILE A 53 -3.69 -5.04 -10.97
CA ILE A 53 -4.76 -5.99 -10.65
C ILE A 53 -4.31 -7.43 -10.94
N GLU A 54 -3.68 -7.68 -12.09
CA GLU A 54 -3.14 -9.00 -12.45
C GLU A 54 -2.10 -9.46 -11.42
N TYR A 55 -1.15 -8.59 -11.10
CA TYR A 55 -0.11 -8.86 -10.10
C TYR A 55 -0.71 -9.13 -8.72
N SER A 56 -1.68 -8.33 -8.27
CA SER A 56 -2.34 -8.49 -6.98
C SER A 56 -3.14 -9.78 -6.89
N ILE A 57 -3.87 -10.16 -7.95
CA ILE A 57 -4.63 -11.43 -7.97
C ILE A 57 -3.69 -12.63 -7.89
N ARG A 58 -2.55 -12.58 -8.60
CA ARG A 58 -1.55 -13.66 -8.56
C ARG A 58 -0.80 -13.71 -7.22
N GLY A 59 -0.38 -12.55 -6.72
CA GLY A 59 0.43 -12.43 -5.50
C GLY A 59 -0.36 -12.64 -4.21
N TYR A 60 -1.66 -12.30 -4.20
CA TYR A 60 -2.53 -12.36 -3.01
C TYR A 60 -3.74 -13.29 -3.21
N SER A 61 -3.58 -14.35 -4.00
CA SER A 61 -4.65 -15.32 -4.30
C SER A 61 -5.31 -15.91 -3.05
N ILE A 62 -4.52 -16.31 -2.05
CA ILE A 62 -5.01 -16.90 -0.79
C ILE A 62 -5.83 -15.87 0.03
N PRO A 63 -5.31 -14.66 0.36
CA PRO A 63 -6.10 -13.61 1.00
C PRO A 63 -7.38 -13.23 0.25
N ILE A 64 -7.30 -13.10 -1.08
CA ILE A 64 -8.45 -12.73 -1.91
C ILE A 64 -9.54 -13.80 -1.81
N LEU A 65 -9.15 -15.09 -1.88
CA LEU A 65 -10.09 -16.19 -1.72
C LEU A 65 -10.72 -16.21 -0.32
N ALA A 66 -9.93 -15.96 0.74
CA ALA A 66 -10.46 -15.86 2.10
C ALA A 66 -11.48 -14.73 2.24
N VAL A 67 -11.17 -13.54 1.72
CA VAL A 67 -12.08 -12.37 1.73
C VAL A 67 -13.37 -12.68 0.97
N LEU A 68 -13.27 -13.31 -0.21
CA LEU A 68 -14.44 -13.74 -0.98
C LEU A 68 -15.32 -14.71 -0.19
N LEU A 69 -14.72 -15.72 0.44
CA LEU A 69 -15.46 -16.71 1.24
C LEU A 69 -16.13 -16.08 2.46
N ILE A 70 -15.44 -15.20 3.18
CA ILE A 70 -16.01 -14.43 4.29
C ILE A 70 -17.23 -13.65 3.81
N ALA A 71 -17.09 -12.91 2.72
CA ALA A 71 -18.18 -12.12 2.16
C ALA A 71 -19.37 -13.00 1.70
N ILE A 72 -19.10 -14.13 1.04
CA ILE A 72 -20.16 -15.08 0.66
C ILE A 72 -20.90 -15.55 1.91
N LEU A 73 -20.20 -16.01 2.95
CA LEU A 73 -20.82 -16.48 4.19
C LEU A 73 -21.68 -15.39 4.87
N ILE A 74 -21.18 -14.15 4.92
CA ILE A 74 -21.94 -12.99 5.44
C ILE A 74 -23.21 -12.75 4.61
N SER A 75 -23.11 -12.78 3.29
CA SER A 75 -24.27 -12.55 2.41
C SER A 75 -25.34 -13.64 2.49
N LEU A 76 -24.98 -14.88 2.85
CA LEU A 76 -25.95 -15.94 3.10
C LEU A 76 -26.80 -15.65 4.34
N GLN A 77 -26.19 -15.05 5.36
CA GLN A 77 -26.82 -14.73 6.66
C GLN A 77 -27.57 -13.39 6.65
N THR A 78 -27.38 -12.56 5.63
CA THR A 78 -28.00 -11.24 5.53
C THR A 78 -29.13 -11.22 4.50
N GLU A 79 -30.03 -10.24 4.62
CA GLU A 79 -31.04 -9.99 3.61
C GLU A 79 -30.41 -9.37 2.35
N THR A 80 -30.94 -9.73 1.19
CA THR A 80 -30.50 -9.13 -0.07
C THR A 80 -30.98 -7.67 -0.13
N PRO A 81 -30.09 -6.69 -0.35
CA PRO A 81 -30.51 -5.30 -0.56
C PRO A 81 -31.14 -5.10 -1.94
N PHE A 82 -31.07 -6.10 -2.83
CA PHE A 82 -31.55 -6.04 -4.21
C PHE A 82 -32.85 -6.81 -4.39
N ILE A 83 -33.71 -6.27 -5.26
CA ILE A 83 -35.01 -6.86 -5.61
C ILE A 83 -34.85 -8.07 -6.54
N GLY A 84 -33.79 -8.12 -7.36
CA GLY A 84 -33.62 -9.17 -8.37
C GLY A 84 -32.17 -9.47 -8.78
N PHE A 85 -32.02 -10.54 -9.57
CA PHE A 85 -30.75 -11.05 -10.07
C PHE A 85 -29.99 -10.04 -10.95
N LYS A 86 -30.73 -9.30 -11.78
CA LYS A 86 -30.16 -8.34 -12.74
C LYS A 86 -29.52 -7.16 -12.02
N GLU A 87 -30.17 -6.66 -10.98
CA GLU A 87 -29.72 -5.54 -10.16
C GLU A 87 -28.40 -5.86 -9.47
N THR A 88 -28.28 -7.06 -8.89
CA THR A 88 -27.06 -7.52 -8.24
C THR A 88 -25.88 -7.66 -9.22
N ILE A 89 -26.12 -8.19 -10.42
CA ILE A 89 -25.08 -8.29 -11.46
C ILE A 89 -24.64 -6.91 -11.94
N ILE A 90 -25.57 -6.01 -12.24
CA ILE A 90 -25.25 -4.64 -12.65
C ILE A 90 -24.44 -3.95 -11.56
N PHE A 91 -24.85 -4.09 -10.30
CA PHE A 91 -24.12 -3.53 -9.17
C PHE A 91 -22.68 -4.07 -9.10
N GLY A 92 -22.49 -5.39 -9.22
CA GLY A 92 -21.16 -6.00 -9.23
C GLY A 92 -20.26 -5.46 -10.36
N PHE A 93 -20.78 -5.36 -11.60
CA PHE A 93 -20.02 -4.79 -12.71
C PHE A 93 -19.69 -3.31 -12.51
N VAL A 94 -20.64 -2.53 -12.00
CA VAL A 94 -20.41 -1.11 -11.67
C VAL A 94 -19.34 -0.97 -10.59
N THR A 95 -19.36 -1.83 -9.56
CA THR A 95 -18.31 -1.86 -8.53
C THR A 95 -16.94 -2.15 -9.13
N ILE A 96 -16.81 -3.20 -9.97
CA ILE A 96 -15.53 -3.53 -10.63
C ILE A 96 -15.03 -2.35 -11.46
N PHE A 97 -15.90 -1.73 -12.25
CA PHE A 97 -15.54 -0.60 -13.10
C PHE A 97 -15.10 0.62 -12.30
N ILE A 98 -15.86 1.00 -11.26
CA ILE A 98 -15.51 2.13 -10.39
C ILE A 98 -14.18 1.85 -9.68
N SER A 99 -14.01 0.66 -9.11
CA SER A 99 -12.77 0.29 -8.43
C SER A 99 -11.56 0.34 -9.35
N TYR A 100 -11.70 -0.11 -10.60
CA TYR A 100 -10.64 0.02 -11.61
C TYR A 100 -10.26 1.48 -11.84
N LEU A 101 -11.24 2.39 -12.00
CA LEU A 101 -10.96 3.81 -12.18
C LEU A 101 -10.24 4.42 -10.96
N ILE A 102 -10.65 4.04 -9.74
CA ILE A 102 -10.00 4.53 -8.52
C ILE A 102 -8.57 3.98 -8.42
N ILE A 103 -8.32 2.72 -8.78
CA ILE A 103 -6.97 2.13 -8.83
C ILE A 103 -6.09 2.91 -9.81
N VAL A 104 -6.56 3.17 -11.03
CA VAL A 104 -5.83 3.99 -12.01
C VAL A 104 -5.53 5.37 -11.42
N ALA A 105 -6.52 6.02 -10.81
CA ALA A 105 -6.35 7.33 -10.18
C ALA A 105 -5.29 7.33 -9.05
N ASN A 106 -5.10 6.23 -8.33
CA ASN A 106 -4.03 6.12 -7.32
C ASN A 106 -2.63 5.98 -7.94
N ILE A 107 -2.52 5.41 -9.14
CA ILE A 107 -1.24 5.24 -9.83
C ILE A 107 -0.80 6.55 -10.54
N LEU A 108 -1.76 7.35 -10.99
CA LEU A 108 -1.49 8.57 -11.76
C LEU A 108 -0.52 9.57 -11.09
N PRO A 109 -0.61 9.87 -9.78
CA PRO A 109 0.31 10.80 -9.13
C PRO A 109 1.78 10.39 -9.27
N SER A 110 2.12 9.12 -9.03
CA SER A 110 3.50 8.63 -9.16
C SER A 110 3.96 8.64 -10.61
N LEU A 111 3.08 8.25 -11.54
CA LEU A 111 3.39 8.31 -12.97
C LEU A 111 3.63 9.74 -13.46
N TYR A 112 2.89 10.71 -12.93
CA TYR A 112 3.07 12.13 -13.23
C TYR A 112 4.36 12.69 -12.61
N ALA A 113 4.56 12.45 -11.32
CA ALA A 113 5.60 13.07 -10.52
C ALA A 113 6.98 12.44 -10.72
N LEU A 114 7.05 11.11 -10.83
CA LEU A 114 8.29 10.32 -10.85
C LEU A 114 8.54 9.62 -12.19
N ARG A 115 7.58 9.69 -13.13
CA ARG A 115 7.61 8.93 -14.40
C ARG A 115 7.78 7.43 -14.23
N ALA A 116 7.51 6.93 -13.03
CA ALA A 116 7.75 5.55 -12.64
C ALA A 116 6.47 4.96 -12.06
N TYR A 117 6.42 3.64 -12.07
CA TYR A 117 5.40 2.89 -11.35
C TYR A 117 5.53 3.15 -9.83
N PRO A 118 4.42 3.31 -9.08
CA PRO A 118 4.50 3.55 -7.64
C PRO A 118 5.26 2.43 -6.93
N ASP A 119 5.97 2.79 -5.87
CA ASP A 119 6.57 1.83 -4.96
C ASP A 119 5.50 1.06 -4.17
N ALA A 120 5.90 -0.01 -3.48
CA ALA A 120 4.97 -0.87 -2.77
C ALA A 120 4.08 -0.12 -1.76
N ARG A 121 4.63 0.91 -1.09
CA ARG A 121 3.88 1.76 -0.16
C ARG A 121 2.87 2.66 -0.88
N GLY A 122 3.22 3.20 -2.05
CA GLY A 122 2.31 3.99 -2.88
C GLY A 122 1.12 3.19 -3.41
N LEU A 123 1.23 1.86 -3.47
CA LEU A 123 0.15 0.96 -3.91
C LEU A 123 -0.79 0.53 -2.78
N MET A 124 -0.50 0.82 -1.51
CA MET A 124 -1.35 0.41 -0.39
C MET A 124 -2.83 0.81 -0.56
N PRO A 125 -3.18 2.05 -0.99
CA PRO A 125 -4.57 2.42 -1.21
C PRO A 125 -5.24 1.60 -2.32
N ALA A 126 -4.51 1.32 -3.41
CA ALA A 126 -5.01 0.49 -4.51
C ALA A 126 -5.25 -0.96 -4.06
N THR A 127 -4.36 -1.51 -3.23
CA THR A 127 -4.54 -2.84 -2.62
C THR A 127 -5.80 -2.89 -1.75
N PHE A 128 -6.04 -1.85 -0.94
CA PHE A 128 -7.25 -1.76 -0.14
C PHE A 128 -8.52 -1.75 -1.00
N ILE A 129 -8.51 -1.00 -2.11
CA ILE A 129 -9.63 -0.97 -3.06
C ILE A 129 -9.89 -2.36 -3.67
N ILE A 130 -8.84 -3.10 -4.04
CA ILE A 130 -8.98 -4.48 -4.52
C ILE A 130 -9.67 -5.36 -3.47
N ILE A 131 -9.23 -5.31 -2.20
CA ILE A 131 -9.81 -6.11 -1.12
C ILE A 131 -11.30 -5.78 -0.93
N VAL A 132 -11.65 -4.49 -0.88
CA VAL A 132 -13.05 -4.04 -0.75
C VAL A 132 -13.87 -4.49 -1.96
N THR A 133 -13.30 -4.43 -3.17
CA THR A 133 -13.97 -4.88 -4.39
C THR A 133 -14.30 -6.37 -4.33
N PHE A 134 -13.30 -7.21 -4.00
CA PHE A 134 -13.52 -8.65 -3.87
C PHE A 134 -14.50 -8.97 -2.74
N PHE A 135 -14.48 -8.24 -1.64
CA PHE A 135 -15.48 -8.37 -0.58
C PHE A 135 -16.89 -8.09 -1.10
N ILE A 136 -17.10 -6.95 -1.80
CA ILE A 136 -18.42 -6.61 -2.38
C ILE A 136 -18.86 -7.64 -3.41
N ILE A 137 -17.95 -8.13 -4.26
CA ILE A 137 -18.26 -9.17 -5.25
C ILE A 137 -18.63 -10.48 -4.54
N GLY A 138 -17.94 -10.85 -3.46
CA GLY A 138 -18.31 -12.01 -2.65
C GLY A 138 -19.71 -11.88 -2.05
N LEU A 139 -20.09 -10.68 -1.57
CA LEU A 139 -21.46 -10.42 -1.10
C LEU A 139 -22.49 -10.61 -2.21
N CYS A 140 -22.20 -10.05 -3.40
CA CYS A 140 -23.07 -10.20 -4.57
C CYS A 140 -23.24 -11.68 -4.94
N VAL A 141 -22.16 -12.44 -4.98
CA VAL A 141 -22.17 -13.87 -5.29
C VAL A 141 -23.02 -14.63 -4.27
N GLY A 142 -22.82 -14.45 -2.97
CA GLY A 142 -23.60 -15.22 -2.00
C GLY A 142 -25.09 -14.82 -1.98
N TRP A 143 -25.45 -13.55 -2.22
CA TRP A 143 -26.85 -13.17 -2.44
C TRP A 143 -27.46 -13.83 -3.69
N LEU A 144 -26.72 -13.89 -4.81
CA LEU A 144 -27.18 -14.51 -6.05
C LEU A 144 -27.41 -16.03 -5.93
N PHE A 145 -26.60 -16.71 -5.12
CA PHE A 145 -26.63 -18.16 -4.99
C PHE A 145 -27.26 -18.66 -3.69
N ARG A 146 -27.85 -17.75 -2.88
CA ARG A 146 -28.40 -18.05 -1.55
C ARG A 146 -29.34 -19.25 -1.54
N GLU A 147 -30.37 -19.24 -2.39
CA GLU A 147 -31.38 -20.31 -2.45
C GLU A 147 -30.78 -21.66 -2.82
N LYS A 148 -29.80 -21.68 -3.73
CA LYS A 148 -29.11 -22.90 -4.15
C LYS A 148 -28.20 -23.43 -3.03
N ILE A 149 -27.54 -22.54 -2.30
CA ILE A 149 -26.62 -22.93 -1.22
C ILE A 149 -27.40 -23.51 -0.04
N TYR A 150 -28.51 -22.87 0.38
CA TYR A 150 -29.36 -23.40 1.45
C TYR A 150 -30.06 -24.72 1.10
N ARG A 151 -30.25 -25.01 -0.19
CA ARG A 151 -30.78 -26.31 -0.62
C ARG A 151 -29.84 -27.47 -0.28
N PHE A 152 -28.54 -27.22 -0.10
CA PHE A 152 -27.56 -28.22 0.29
C PHE A 152 -27.18 -28.02 1.76
N GLU A 153 -27.80 -28.81 2.65
CA GLU A 153 -27.68 -28.70 4.11
C GLU A 153 -26.21 -28.60 4.60
N TYR A 154 -25.29 -29.34 3.97
CA TYR A 154 -23.87 -29.37 4.35
C TYR A 154 -22.96 -28.36 3.63
N LEU A 155 -23.45 -27.64 2.62
CA LEU A 155 -22.58 -26.77 1.80
C LEU A 155 -22.10 -25.54 2.58
N SER A 156 -22.94 -24.98 3.45
CA SER A 156 -22.57 -23.87 4.33
C SER A 156 -21.44 -24.28 5.29
N ASP A 157 -21.53 -25.46 5.89
CA ASP A 157 -20.52 -25.97 6.82
C ASP A 157 -19.19 -26.27 6.09
N ALA A 158 -19.28 -26.85 4.89
CA ALA A 158 -18.10 -27.09 4.05
C ALA A 158 -17.37 -25.78 3.69
N LEU A 159 -18.10 -24.70 3.36
CA LEU A 159 -17.50 -23.39 3.08
C LEU A 159 -16.84 -22.78 4.32
N GLN A 160 -17.42 -22.95 5.50
CA GLN A 160 -16.82 -22.49 6.76
C GLN A 160 -15.52 -23.25 7.09
N ILE A 161 -15.54 -24.59 6.94
CA ILE A 161 -14.34 -25.42 7.13
C ILE A 161 -13.25 -25.01 6.14
N LEU A 162 -13.62 -24.81 4.88
CA LEU A 162 -12.69 -24.36 3.84
C LEU A 162 -12.07 -22.99 4.18
N LEU A 163 -12.88 -22.05 4.65
CA LEU A 163 -12.39 -20.74 5.10
C LEU A 163 -11.37 -20.88 6.25
N ILE A 164 -11.71 -21.68 7.27
CA ILE A 164 -10.80 -21.93 8.41
C ILE A 164 -9.48 -22.53 7.92
N LEU A 165 -9.52 -23.50 7.01
CA LEU A 165 -8.33 -24.12 6.45
C LEU A 165 -7.48 -23.10 5.68
N ILE A 166 -8.09 -22.29 4.82
CA ILE A 166 -7.40 -21.25 4.04
C ILE A 166 -6.73 -20.24 4.97
N LEU A 167 -7.44 -19.76 5.98
CA LEU A 167 -6.89 -18.82 6.97
C LEU A 167 -5.73 -19.45 7.75
N ALA A 168 -5.88 -20.70 8.20
CA ALA A 168 -4.82 -21.41 8.90
C ALA A 168 -3.55 -21.54 8.03
N ILE A 169 -3.70 -21.96 6.77
CA ILE A 169 -2.58 -22.04 5.81
C ILE A 169 -1.94 -20.68 5.61
N TYR A 170 -2.76 -19.63 5.44
CA TYR A 170 -2.27 -18.27 5.26
C TYR A 170 -1.47 -17.77 6.46
N PHE A 171 -1.98 -17.93 7.68
CA PHE A 171 -1.29 -17.50 8.90
C PHE A 171 0.01 -18.27 9.13
N VAL A 172 0.04 -19.58 8.85
CA VAL A 172 1.27 -20.38 8.92
C VAL A 172 2.29 -19.88 7.90
N HIS A 173 1.88 -19.67 6.65
CA HIS A 173 2.77 -19.18 5.59
C HIS A 173 3.32 -17.77 5.90
N ALA A 174 2.44 -16.85 6.32
CA ALA A 174 2.82 -15.51 6.73
C ALA A 174 3.77 -15.54 7.95
N GLY A 175 3.48 -16.40 8.92
CA GLY A 175 4.33 -16.62 10.09
C GLY A 175 5.72 -17.09 9.69
N ILE A 176 5.83 -18.13 8.86
CA ILE A 176 7.12 -18.65 8.36
C ILE A 176 7.93 -17.54 7.69
N LYS A 177 7.29 -16.74 6.83
CA LYS A 177 7.95 -15.63 6.14
C LYS A 177 8.50 -14.61 7.13
N VAL A 178 7.68 -14.12 8.05
CA VAL A 178 8.09 -13.14 9.07
C VAL A 178 9.22 -13.70 9.95
N PHE A 179 9.12 -14.95 10.40
CA PHE A 179 10.16 -15.59 11.20
C PHE A 179 11.46 -15.82 10.42
N SER A 180 11.39 -16.03 9.11
CA SER A 180 12.60 -16.19 8.28
C SER A 180 13.37 -14.88 8.10
N GLU A 181 12.67 -13.75 8.08
CA GLU A 181 13.27 -12.40 7.96
C GLU A 181 13.65 -11.81 9.32
N TYR A 182 13.13 -12.36 10.43
CA TYR A 182 13.37 -11.88 11.79
C TYR A 182 14.85 -11.71 12.17
N PRO A 183 15.76 -12.66 11.88
CA PRO A 183 17.17 -12.53 12.28
C PRO A 183 17.83 -11.28 11.69
N GLU A 184 17.56 -10.98 10.42
CA GLU A 184 18.11 -9.80 9.72
C GLU A 184 17.55 -8.50 10.30
N TYR A 185 16.23 -8.44 10.56
CA TYR A 185 15.61 -7.29 11.23
C TYR A 185 16.19 -7.07 12.63
N HIS A 186 16.42 -8.15 13.38
CA HIS A 186 16.95 -8.09 14.73
C HIS A 186 18.40 -7.61 14.77
N GLU A 187 19.25 -8.15 13.90
CA GLU A 187 20.64 -7.73 13.75
C GLU A 187 20.71 -6.24 13.40
N ARG A 188 19.92 -5.80 12.43
CA ARG A 188 19.89 -4.40 12.02
C ARG A 188 19.43 -3.46 13.14
N ALA A 189 18.40 -3.84 13.89
CA ALA A 189 17.95 -3.07 15.05
C ALA A 189 19.07 -2.93 16.09
N SER A 190 19.81 -4.02 16.37
CA SER A 190 20.96 -4.01 17.26
C SER A 190 22.08 -3.07 16.78
N LEU A 191 22.38 -3.07 15.48
CA LEU A 191 23.37 -2.15 14.90
C LEU A 191 22.91 -0.69 15.02
N TRP A 192 21.62 -0.41 14.80
CA TRP A 192 21.04 0.91 14.99
C TRP A 192 21.10 1.39 16.44
N ASP A 193 20.75 0.52 17.40
CA ASP A 193 20.82 0.82 18.83
C ASP A 193 22.26 1.08 19.27
N THR A 194 23.21 0.28 18.77
CA THR A 194 24.64 0.45 19.03
C THR A 194 25.15 1.78 18.49
N ARG A 195 24.81 2.12 17.24
CA ARG A 195 25.16 3.41 16.62
C ARG A 195 24.52 4.58 17.37
N HIS A 196 23.27 4.46 17.80
CA HIS A 196 22.59 5.48 18.60
C HIS A 196 23.33 5.73 19.93
N ALA A 197 23.67 4.66 20.67
CA ALA A 197 24.42 4.77 21.92
C ALA A 197 25.80 5.43 21.69
N TYR A 198 26.50 5.05 20.62
CA TYR A 198 27.78 5.64 20.23
C TYR A 198 27.68 7.15 19.97
N ILE A 199 26.68 7.59 19.19
CA ILE A 199 26.45 9.03 18.93
C ILE A 199 26.19 9.78 20.24
N LEU A 200 25.35 9.24 21.12
CA LEU A 200 25.06 9.89 22.41
C LEU A 200 26.28 9.99 23.32
N GLU A 201 27.17 8.99 23.30
CA GLU A 201 28.43 9.04 24.04
C GLU A 201 29.34 10.16 23.50
N LYS A 202 29.46 10.26 22.18
CA LYS A 202 30.25 11.28 21.49
C LYS A 202 29.74 12.70 21.79
N ILE A 203 28.43 12.88 21.80
CA ILE A 203 27.79 14.14 22.21
C ILE A 203 28.13 14.49 23.66
N LYS A 204 28.10 13.52 24.59
CA LYS A 204 28.47 13.75 26.00
C LYS A 204 29.94 14.15 26.17
N GLN A 205 30.81 13.70 25.27
CA GLN A 205 32.21 14.09 25.21
C GLN A 205 32.41 15.49 24.60
N GLY A 206 31.34 16.13 24.12
CA GLY A 206 31.36 17.46 23.50
C GLY A 206 31.67 17.44 22.01
N GLU A 207 31.70 16.27 21.37
CA GLU A 207 31.92 16.16 19.93
C GLU A 207 30.69 16.69 19.16
N LYS A 208 30.96 17.45 18.10
CA LYS A 208 29.95 18.08 17.22
C LYS A 208 30.00 17.57 15.78
N GLU A 209 31.11 16.95 15.39
CA GLU A 209 31.29 16.27 14.12
C GLU A 209 31.53 14.79 14.45
N ILE A 210 30.56 13.93 14.12
CA ILE A 210 30.55 12.54 14.57
C ILE A 210 30.67 11.62 13.36
N LEU A 211 31.77 10.87 13.28
CA LEU A 211 31.93 9.76 12.35
C LEU A 211 31.34 8.50 12.99
N VAL A 212 30.38 7.86 12.32
CA VAL A 212 29.73 6.64 12.81
C VAL A 212 30.02 5.44 11.91
N PRO A 213 29.97 4.20 12.44
CA PRO A 213 30.03 3.01 11.62
C PRO A 213 28.88 2.96 10.60
N ALA A 214 29.21 2.60 9.38
CA ALA A 214 28.30 2.36 8.28
C ALA A 214 27.45 1.13 8.58
N ILE A 215 26.21 1.20 8.13
CA ILE A 215 25.26 0.09 8.15
C ILE A 215 24.75 -0.03 6.73
N ASP A 216 24.79 -1.23 6.17
CA ASP A 216 24.32 -1.49 4.80
C ASP A 216 22.89 -0.99 4.59
N SER A 217 22.56 -0.45 3.41
CA SER A 217 21.18 -0.07 3.07
C SER A 217 20.23 -1.29 3.09
N PHE A 218 18.94 -1.07 3.36
CA PHE A 218 17.96 -2.17 3.45
C PHE A 218 16.60 -1.84 2.85
N TYR A 219 16.07 -2.72 2.01
CA TYR A 219 14.85 -2.51 1.24
C TYR A 219 14.75 -1.11 0.60
N LEU A 220 15.83 -0.68 -0.07
CA LEU A 220 15.94 0.65 -0.70
C LEU A 220 15.90 1.83 0.28
N THR A 221 15.97 1.57 1.58
CA THR A 221 16.15 2.60 2.60
C THR A 221 17.61 2.99 2.63
N ILE A 222 17.86 4.26 2.30
CA ILE A 222 19.22 4.80 2.24
C ILE A 222 19.66 5.15 3.66
N GLU A 223 20.89 4.78 3.99
CA GLU A 223 21.53 5.02 5.28
C GLU A 223 22.42 6.27 5.24
N LEU A 224 23.04 6.60 6.39
CA LEU A 224 24.11 7.58 6.45
C LEU A 224 25.22 7.25 5.44
N GLN A 225 25.85 8.29 4.88
CA GLN A 225 26.84 8.17 3.82
C GLN A 225 28.14 8.91 4.20
N PRO A 226 29.26 8.68 3.51
CA PRO A 226 30.48 9.47 3.71
C PRO A 226 30.35 10.94 3.28
N GLU A 227 29.47 11.24 2.31
CA GLU A 227 29.29 12.60 1.80
C GLU A 227 28.60 13.51 2.85
N PRO A 228 29.24 14.57 3.35
CA PRO A 228 28.71 15.40 4.45
C PRO A 228 27.34 16.03 4.18
N ASP A 229 27.12 16.49 2.95
CA ASP A 229 25.91 17.18 2.55
C ASP A 229 24.78 16.24 2.13
N TYR A 230 24.97 14.93 2.30
CA TYR A 230 23.94 13.96 2.01
C TYR A 230 22.71 14.20 2.91
N TRP A 231 21.51 14.17 2.34
CA TRP A 231 20.31 14.64 3.05
C TRP A 231 20.01 13.82 4.32
N VAL A 232 20.30 12.51 4.31
CA VAL A 232 20.12 11.63 5.49
C VAL A 232 21.07 12.06 6.62
N ASN A 233 22.32 12.40 6.28
CA ASN A 233 23.32 12.90 7.23
C ASN A 233 22.86 14.20 7.88
N ARG A 234 22.39 15.16 7.08
CA ARG A 234 21.86 16.43 7.60
C ARG A 234 20.65 16.24 8.49
N CYS A 235 19.72 15.35 8.11
CA CYS A 235 18.56 15.03 8.94
C CYS A 235 18.96 14.41 10.28
N ALA A 236 19.94 13.51 10.29
CA ALA A 236 20.46 12.91 11.52
C ALA A 236 21.17 13.96 12.39
N ALA A 237 22.07 14.76 11.83
CA ALA A 237 22.77 15.81 12.57
C ALA A 237 21.80 16.80 13.23
N LEU A 238 20.77 17.23 12.49
CA LEU A 238 19.70 18.09 13.01
C LEU A 238 18.93 17.43 14.17
N TRP A 239 18.58 16.15 14.04
CA TRP A 239 17.87 15.40 15.07
C TRP A 239 18.68 15.29 16.37
N TYR A 240 19.98 15.02 16.26
CA TYR A 240 20.88 14.88 17.41
C TYR A 240 21.41 16.21 17.96
N GLY A 241 21.18 17.34 17.28
CA GLY A 241 21.66 18.66 17.71
C GLY A 241 23.19 18.80 17.61
N VAL A 242 23.79 18.18 16.60
CA VAL A 242 25.22 18.27 16.29
C VAL A 242 25.44 18.90 14.92
N ASP A 243 26.67 19.31 14.63
CA ASP A 243 26.99 20.04 13.41
C ASP A 243 27.06 19.09 12.20
N GLN A 244 27.58 17.87 12.41
CA GLN A 244 27.71 16.88 11.35
C GLN A 244 27.67 15.44 11.88
N ILE A 245 27.03 14.55 11.11
CA ILE A 245 27.14 13.10 11.27
C ILE A 245 27.38 12.48 9.89
N ILE A 246 28.45 11.72 9.74
CA ILE A 246 28.78 10.98 8.51
C ILE A 246 29.07 9.52 8.83
N ALA A 247 28.81 8.62 7.89
CA ALA A 247 29.23 7.23 7.99
C ALA A 247 30.66 7.05 7.48
N ASP A 248 31.38 6.05 7.99
CA ASP A 248 32.60 5.56 7.33
C ASP A 248 32.27 4.86 5.99
N GLU A 249 33.30 4.55 5.21
CA GLU A 249 33.17 3.87 3.90
C GLU A 249 32.80 2.39 4.03
#